data_AF-A0A9P6E7W8-F1
#
_entry.id   AF-A0A9P6E7W8-F1
#
_cell.length_a   1.000
_cell.length_b   1.000
_cell.length_c   1.000
_cell.angle_alpha   90.00
_cell.angle_beta   90.00
_cell.angle_gamma   90.00
#
_symmetry.space_group_name_H-M   'P 1'
#
loop_
_entity.id
_entity.type
_entity.pdbx_description
1 polymer ?
#
loop_
_entity_poly.entity_id
_entity_poly.type
_entity_poly.pdbx_seq_one_letter_code
_entity_poly.pdbx_strand_id
1 'polypeptide(L)'
;SSSKETCTVRRAKIDAPLLEALQVLKFSIKNDRLNFVDNLLAKPEDYTISGPLTKAAIEELRTTSDLEELEDLIRNVYSED
;
A
#
# COMPACT_ATOMS: atom_id res chain seq x y z
N SER A 1 -21.81 -23.90 3.95
CA SER A 1 -21.56 -23.39 5.31
C SER A 1 -22.63 -22.35 5.61
N SER A 2 -23.55 -22.65 6.53
CA SER A 2 -24.75 -21.83 6.81
C SER A 2 -24.43 -20.74 7.83
N SER A 3 -24.69 -19.46 7.50
CA SER A 3 -24.47 -18.30 8.38
C SER A 3 -25.17 -18.39 9.76
N LYS A 4 -26.12 -19.33 9.92
CA LYS A 4 -26.82 -19.58 11.18
C LYS A 4 -25.99 -20.38 12.19
N GLU A 5 -25.13 -21.29 11.75
CA GLU A 5 -24.32 -22.13 12.66
C GLU A 5 -23.14 -21.36 13.27
N THR A 6 -22.64 -20.33 12.58
CA THR A 6 -21.51 -19.54 13.07
C THR A 6 -21.90 -18.49 14.12
N CYS A 7 -23.20 -18.16 14.25
CA CYS A 7 -23.64 -16.97 14.98
C CYS A 7 -24.28 -17.20 16.36
N THR A 8 -24.65 -18.42 16.73
CA THR A 8 -25.57 -18.61 17.89
C THR A 8 -24.89 -18.94 19.21
N VAL A 9 -23.77 -19.67 19.24
CA VAL A 9 -23.19 -20.12 20.52
C VAL A 9 -22.17 -19.13 21.11
N ARG A 10 -21.43 -18.39 20.27
CA ARG A 10 -20.37 -17.45 20.73
C ARG A 10 -20.82 -16.00 20.91
N ARG A 11 -22.03 -15.64 20.47
CA ARG A 11 -22.56 -14.26 20.51
C ARG A 11 -23.18 -13.87 21.85
N ALA A 12 -23.38 -14.83 22.75
CA ALA A 12 -24.10 -14.63 24.02
C ALA A 12 -23.38 -13.75 25.07
N LYS A 13 -22.17 -13.25 24.80
CA LYS A 13 -21.40 -12.42 25.75
C LYS A 13 -20.96 -11.05 25.23
N ILE A 14 -21.40 -10.66 24.04
CA ILE A 14 -21.06 -9.35 23.46
C ILE A 14 -22.30 -8.47 23.57
N ASP A 15 -22.15 -7.34 24.26
CA ASP A 15 -23.21 -6.34 24.37
C ASP A 15 -23.56 -5.75 23.00
N ALA A 16 -24.83 -5.39 22.80
CA ALA A 16 -25.34 -4.97 21.49
C ALA A 16 -24.62 -3.74 20.89
N PRO A 17 -24.31 -2.68 21.66
CA PRO A 17 -23.52 -1.54 21.18
C PRO A 17 -22.10 -1.93 20.76
N LEU A 18 -21.47 -2.85 21.49
CA LEU A 18 -20.13 -3.34 21.15
C LEU A 18 -20.17 -4.13 19.83
N LEU A 19 -21.21 -4.94 19.62
CA LEU A 19 -21.38 -5.69 18.39
C LEU A 19 -21.59 -4.77 17.17
N GLU A 20 -22.37 -3.70 17.34
CA GLU A 20 -22.58 -2.70 16.31
C GLU A 20 -21.28 -1.94 15.97
N ALA A 21 -20.54 -1.49 16.99
CA ALA A 21 -19.24 -0.86 16.80
C ALA A 21 -18.25 -1.77 16.06
N LEU A 22 -18.22 -3.07 16.40
CA LEU A 22 -17.38 -4.06 15.72
C LEU A 22 -17.79 -4.30 14.26
N GLN A 23 -19.09 -4.24 13.96
CA GLN A 23 -19.59 -4.36 12.59
C GLN A 23 -19.22 -3.15 11.74
N VAL A 24 -19.32 -1.94 12.29
CA VAL A 24 -18.85 -0.71 11.64
C VAL A 24 -17.35 -0.76 11.38
N LEU A 25 -16.55 -1.15 12.38
CA LEU A 25 -15.10 -1.28 12.25
C LEU A 25 -14.72 -2.32 11.19
N LYS A 26 -15.37 -3.49 11.20
CA LYS A 26 -15.16 -4.53 10.18
C LYS A 26 -15.46 -4.00 8.77
N PHE A 27 -16.53 -3.24 8.61
CA PHE A 27 -16.90 -2.68 7.31
C PHE A 27 -15.88 -1.62 6.87
N SER A 28 -15.44 -0.74 7.77
CA SER A 28 -14.41 0.26 7.50
C SER A 28 -13.09 -0.39 7.05
N ILE A 29 -12.61 -1.40 7.78
CA ILE A 29 -11.38 -2.13 7.45
C ILE A 29 -11.54 -2.95 6.15
N LYS A 30 -12.75 -3.38 5.80
CA LYS A 30 -12.99 -4.07 4.52
C LYS A 30 -12.93 -3.09 3.33
N ASN A 31 -13.35 -1.84 3.54
CA ASN A 31 -13.32 -0.80 2.51
C ASN A 31 -11.94 -0.17 2.35
N ASP A 32 -11.16 -0.06 3.44
CA ASP A 32 -9.73 0.08 3.33
C ASP A 32 -9.19 -1.20 2.71
N ARG A 33 -8.92 -1.17 1.40
CA ARG A 33 -8.15 -2.24 0.80
C ARG A 33 -6.84 -2.30 1.58
N LEU A 34 -6.67 -3.35 2.39
CA LEU A 34 -5.43 -3.67 3.08
C LEU A 34 -4.36 -3.92 1.99
N ASN A 35 -3.79 -2.84 1.48
CA ASN A 35 -2.87 -2.87 0.38
C ASN A 35 -1.45 -2.94 0.92
N PHE A 36 -1.09 -4.12 1.42
CA PHE A 36 0.26 -4.38 1.91
C PHE A 36 1.31 -4.36 0.78
N VAL A 37 0.87 -4.30 -0.48
CA VAL A 37 1.71 -4.36 -1.68
C VAL A 37 1.71 -3.04 -2.45
N ASP A 38 1.08 -1.97 -1.95
CA ASP A 38 1.11 -0.65 -2.62
C ASP A 38 2.54 -0.13 -2.76
N ASN A 39 3.41 -0.53 -1.84
CA ASN A 39 4.82 -0.18 -1.82
C ASN A 39 5.67 -1.07 -2.73
N LEU A 40 5.09 -2.17 -3.23
CA LEU A 40 5.72 -3.11 -4.18
C LEU A 40 5.24 -2.88 -5.62
N LEU A 41 4.14 -2.15 -5.79
CA LEU A 41 3.66 -1.75 -7.10
C LEU A 41 4.45 -0.53 -7.55
N ALA A 42 5.41 -0.77 -8.44
CA ALA A 42 6.14 0.31 -9.08
C ALA A 42 5.16 1.19 -9.85
N LYS A 43 5.26 2.51 -9.65
CA LYS A 43 4.35 3.46 -10.28
C LYS A 43 4.95 3.95 -11.60
N PRO A 44 4.13 4.37 -12.57
CA PRO A 44 4.63 4.93 -13.83
C PRO A 44 5.60 6.10 -13.60
N GLU A 45 5.36 6.88 -12.54
CA GLU A 45 6.21 8.00 -12.15
C GLU A 45 7.62 7.58 -11.73
N ASP A 46 7.80 6.35 -11.22
CA ASP A 46 9.09 5.84 -10.76
C ASP A 46 10.04 5.50 -11.94
N TYR A 47 9.50 5.30 -13.15
CA TYR A 47 10.27 4.98 -14.37
C TYR A 47 10.30 6.11 -15.39
N THR A 48 9.85 7.31 -15.00
CA THR A 48 9.84 8.44 -15.93
C THR A 48 11.24 9.01 -16.07
N ILE A 49 11.74 9.10 -17.31
CA ILE A 49 13.09 9.59 -17.65
C ILE A 49 13.23 11.12 -17.48
N SER A 50 12.12 11.85 -17.63
CA SER A 50 12.03 13.31 -17.46
C SER A 50 10.96 13.63 -16.41
N GLY A 51 11.36 14.17 -15.26
CA GLY A 51 10.47 14.44 -14.15
C GLY A 51 11.17 14.40 -12.79
N PRO A 52 10.44 14.67 -11.68
CA PRO A 52 11.02 14.66 -10.35
C PRO A 52 11.45 13.26 -9.94
N LEU A 53 12.71 13.13 -9.53
CA LEU A 53 13.29 11.89 -9.04
C LEU A 53 12.53 11.37 -7.82
N THR A 54 11.91 10.19 -7.93
CA THR A 54 11.16 9.59 -6.83
C THR A 54 12.09 8.85 -5.87
N LYS A 55 11.72 8.83 -4.59
CA LYS A 55 12.50 8.09 -3.57
C LYS A 55 12.52 6.58 -3.82
N ALA A 56 11.48 6.05 -4.46
CA ALA A 56 11.39 4.63 -4.79
C ALA A 56 12.44 4.23 -5.83
N ALA A 57 12.58 5.02 -6.91
CA ALA A 57 13.61 4.81 -7.92
C ALA A 57 15.03 4.87 -7.35
N ILE A 58 15.30 5.82 -6.45
CA ILE A 58 16.62 5.93 -5.78
C ILE A 58 16.93 4.68 -4.95
N GLU A 59 15.99 4.22 -4.11
CA GLU A 59 16.22 3.06 -3.25
C GLU A 59 16.31 1.75 -4.05
N GLU A 60 15.58 1.62 -5.16
CA GLU A 60 15.69 0.48 -6.08
C GLU A 60 17.08 0.41 -6.73
N LEU A 61 17.55 1.52 -7.31
CA LEU A 61 18.87 1.60 -7.95
C LEU A 61 20.00 1.42 -6.93
N ARG A 62 19.84 1.97 -5.73
CA ARG A 62 20.78 1.77 -4.62
C ARG A 62 20.85 0.30 -4.19
N THR A 63 19.71 -0.39 -4.11
CA THR A 63 19.65 -1.80 -3.73
C THR A 63 20.26 -2.70 -4.82
N THR A 64 20.05 -2.34 -6.08
CA THR A 64 20.55 -3.08 -7.24
C THR A 64 22.03 -2.76 -7.53
N SER A 65 22.60 -1.75 -6.84
CA SER A 65 23.96 -1.22 -7.05
C SER A 65 24.20 -0.70 -8.47
N ASP A 66 23.14 -0.27 -9.16
CA ASP A 66 23.22 0.29 -10.50
C ASP A 66 23.44 1.81 -10.42
N LEU A 67 24.70 2.19 -10.19
CA LEU A 67 25.09 3.58 -9.96
C LEU A 67 25.15 4.39 -11.26
N GLU A 68 25.36 3.74 -12.40
CA GLU A 68 25.45 4.38 -13.71
C GLU A 68 24.09 4.92 -14.15
N GLU A 69 23.04 4.10 -14.01
CA GLU A 69 21.66 4.50 -14.31
C GLU A 69 21.16 5.59 -13.35
N LEU A 70 21.60 5.58 -12.08
CA LEU A 70 21.32 6.64 -11.12
C LEU A 70 22.00 7.97 -11.48
N GLU A 71 23.27 7.93 -11.91
CA GLU A 71 23.99 9.12 -12.39
C GLU A 71 23.33 9.72 -13.62
N ASP A 72 22.87 8.89 -14.56
CA ASP A 72 22.16 9.32 -15.75
C ASP A 72 20.79 9.95 -15.41
N LEU A 73 20.03 9.37 -14.48
CA LEU A 73 18.78 9.97 -14.01
C LEU A 73 19.02 11.34 -13.35
N ILE A 74 20.03 11.43 -12.48
CA ILE A 74 20.43 12.69 -11.84
C ILE A 74 20.80 13.72 -12.91
N ARG A 75 21.62 13.34 -13.89
CA ARG A 75 22.02 14.25 -14.97
C ARG A 75 20.82 14.74 -15.77
N ASN A 76 19.86 13.88 -16.08
CA ASN A 76 18.64 14.27 -16.81
C ASN A 76 17.83 15.30 -16.03
N VAL A 77 17.65 15.11 -14.72
CA VAL A 77 16.92 16.05 -13.84
C VAL A 77 17.59 17.43 -13.80
N TYR A 78 18.92 17.49 -13.73
CA TYR A 78 19.67 18.75 -13.67
C TYR A 78 20.04 19.34 -15.04
N SER A 79 19.66 18.67 -16.14
CA SER A 79 19.91 19.15 -17.50
C SER A 79 18.73 19.90 -18.13
N GLU A 80 17.56 19.88 -17.48
CA GLU A 80 16.38 20.70 -17.85
C GLU A 80 16.35 22.06 -17.11
N ASP A 81 17.50 22.74 -16.98
CA ASP A 81 17.59 24.18 -16.65
C ASP A 81 17.84 25.01 -17.93
#